data_AF-A0A9D8Q2I1-F1
#
_entry.id   AF-A0A9D8Q2I1-F1
#
_cell.length_a   1.000
_cell.length_b   1.000
_cell.length_c   1.000
_cell.angle_alpha   90.00
_cell.angle_beta   90.00
_cell.angle_gamma   90.00
#
_symmetry.space_group_name_H-M   'P 1'
#
loop_
_entity.id
_entity.type
_entity.pdbx_description
1 polymer ?
#
loop_
_entity_poly.entity_id
_entity_poly.type
_entity_poly.pdbx_seq_one_letter_code
_entity_poly.pdbx_strand_id
1 'polypeptide(L)'
;MRKADSTIGIVGALSAFPRRLAARALAAKGSRLRRGNTRHTSTIVLGRTLLDKLSDAEIEAKVDGLREAGATLISENGFLRLLGLMSALEQSNLSRQSLLDQSRIDPPAFDLLVLFDAFEHHTEPFSFRDLILSRKYAGLLAGGATWGAIARSVHRSGPVQSLTAMSLHPGGPKRIHALIGDDRAELDGQRLLPLAPVEDESEEYFALAEAAEANGLFAEAAVLYGHCLAIDPSDSVAAYNRGNCLRAIHDNSDAAASYMQAIKRDPEFVEAWFNYAGLLREEGKVGPAREHLNRAIEIDPDYADAVYNLATLEYDAGKLGAARRWWARYLELDQNSEWARTAARGIAYADAQLKRSAG
;
A
#
# COMPACT_ATOMS: atom_id res chain seq x y z
N MET A 1 -9.60 20.37 53.51
CA MET A 1 -8.86 20.70 52.27
C MET A 1 -9.81 20.55 51.09
N ARG A 2 -10.07 21.62 50.33
CA ARG A 2 -10.99 21.61 49.17
C ARG A 2 -10.39 20.68 48.09
N LYS A 3 -11.06 19.58 47.75
CA LYS A 3 -10.69 18.73 46.60
C LYS A 3 -10.84 19.58 45.34
N ALA A 4 -9.75 19.77 44.60
CA ALA A 4 -9.79 20.51 43.34
C ALA A 4 -10.74 19.81 42.36
N ASP A 5 -11.66 20.58 41.80
CA ASP A 5 -12.67 20.16 40.81
C ASP A 5 -11.94 19.81 39.49
N SER A 6 -11.33 18.62 39.43
CA SER A 6 -10.50 18.22 38.29
C SER A 6 -11.39 17.85 37.10
N THR A 7 -11.15 18.48 35.96
CA THR A 7 -11.86 18.16 34.72
C THR A 7 -10.98 17.26 33.87
N ILE A 8 -11.50 16.06 33.58
CA ILE A 8 -10.81 15.04 32.78
C ILE A 8 -11.40 15.03 31.37
N GLY A 9 -10.54 15.13 30.36
CA GLY A 9 -10.90 15.00 28.96
C GLY A 9 -10.73 13.55 28.50
N ILE A 10 -11.57 13.09 27.58
CA ILE A 10 -11.32 11.85 26.83
C ILE A 10 -11.19 12.19 25.35
N VAL A 11 -10.09 11.73 24.74
CA VAL A 11 -9.84 11.77 23.30
C VAL A 11 -9.94 10.34 22.77
N GLY A 12 -10.79 10.13 21.76
CA GLY A 12 -11.20 8.80 21.33
C GLY A 12 -12.33 8.21 22.19
N ALA A 13 -12.66 6.94 21.95
CA ALA A 13 -13.55 6.16 22.82
C ALA A 13 -12.72 5.18 23.67
N LEU A 14 -13.16 4.95 24.89
CA LEU A 14 -12.60 3.92 25.78
C LEU A 14 -13.03 2.54 25.29
N SER A 15 -12.12 1.57 25.24
CA SER A 15 -12.47 0.20 24.80
C SER A 15 -13.02 -0.66 25.93
N ALA A 16 -12.50 -0.51 27.15
CA ALA A 16 -12.80 -1.34 28.31
C ALA A 16 -13.92 -0.79 29.19
N PHE A 17 -14.29 0.49 29.05
CA PHE A 17 -15.27 1.10 29.95
C PHE A 17 -16.17 2.17 29.32
N PRO A 18 -17.51 2.00 29.32
CA PRO A 18 -18.42 2.97 28.71
C PRO A 18 -18.32 4.36 29.32
N ARG A 19 -18.21 5.38 28.46
CA ARG A 19 -18.07 6.80 28.85
C ARG A 19 -19.13 7.29 29.85
N ARG A 20 -20.38 6.82 29.73
CA ARG A 20 -21.46 7.20 30.65
C ARG A 20 -21.17 6.75 32.08
N LEU A 21 -20.62 5.54 32.24
CA LEU A 21 -20.24 5.01 33.55
C LEU A 21 -18.99 5.72 34.09
N ALA A 22 -18.03 6.05 33.22
CA ALA A 22 -16.87 6.87 33.58
C ALA A 22 -17.29 8.24 34.13
N ALA A 23 -18.23 8.93 33.47
CA ALA A 23 -18.76 10.21 33.92
C ALA A 23 -19.42 10.10 35.29
N ARG A 24 -20.19 9.04 35.54
CA ARG A 24 -20.83 8.79 36.84
C ARG A 24 -19.82 8.52 37.95
N ALA A 25 -18.79 7.72 37.66
CA ALA A 25 -17.73 7.39 38.62
C ALA A 25 -16.91 8.65 39.00
N LEU A 26 -16.63 9.53 38.04
CA LEU A 26 -15.96 10.81 38.30
C LEU A 26 -16.84 11.78 39.10
N ALA A 27 -18.12 11.87 38.75
CA ALA A 27 -19.06 12.73 39.48
C ALA A 27 -19.15 12.35 40.96
N ALA A 28 -19.16 11.05 41.27
CA ALA A 28 -19.12 10.55 42.65
C ALA A 28 -17.84 10.93 43.41
N LYS A 29 -16.73 11.19 42.70
CA LYS A 29 -15.47 11.66 43.27
C LYS A 29 -15.32 13.19 43.28
N GLY A 30 -16.30 13.92 42.77
CA GLY A 30 -16.27 15.39 42.66
C GLY A 30 -15.48 15.91 41.45
N SER A 31 -15.33 15.10 40.40
CA SER A 31 -14.63 15.44 39.15
C SER A 31 -15.61 15.42 37.97
N ARG A 32 -15.28 16.13 36.88
CA ARG A 32 -16.13 16.21 35.67
C ARG A 32 -15.46 15.62 34.45
N LEU A 33 -16.25 14.96 33.61
CA LEU A 33 -15.79 14.38 32.35
C LEU A 33 -16.18 15.26 31.15
N ARG A 34 -15.23 15.59 30.29
CA ARG A 34 -15.44 16.35 29.05
C ARG A 34 -14.97 15.58 27.82
N ARG A 35 -15.45 15.97 26.64
CA ARG A 35 -15.00 15.42 25.36
C ARG A 35 -13.80 16.25 24.89
N GLY A 36 -12.72 15.59 24.50
CA GLY A 36 -11.55 16.23 23.94
C GLY A 36 -10.79 17.11 24.95
N ASN A 37 -9.93 17.96 24.40
CA ASN A 37 -9.19 18.96 25.15
C ASN A 37 -9.98 20.29 25.17
N THR A 38 -10.15 20.87 26.35
CA THR A 38 -10.76 22.19 26.59
C THR A 38 -9.83 23.03 27.47
N ARG A 39 -10.03 24.36 27.56
CA ARG A 39 -9.18 25.24 28.40
C ARG A 39 -9.14 24.89 29.90
N HIS A 40 -10.00 23.97 30.35
CA HIS A 40 -10.10 23.57 31.75
C HIS A 40 -9.77 22.09 32.00
N THR A 41 -9.41 21.32 30.98
CA THR A 41 -9.01 19.91 31.16
C THR A 41 -7.53 19.82 31.53
N SER A 42 -7.25 19.42 32.77
CA SER A 42 -5.88 19.23 33.27
C SER A 42 -5.31 17.87 32.90
N THR A 43 -6.18 16.88 32.65
CA THR A 43 -5.78 15.50 32.38
C THR A 43 -6.59 14.94 31.22
N ILE A 44 -5.93 14.28 30.29
CA ILE A 44 -6.55 13.70 29.10
C ILE A 44 -6.29 12.19 29.08
N VAL A 45 -7.38 11.44 28.96
CA VAL A 45 -7.34 10.01 28.72
C VAL A 45 -7.36 9.77 27.22
N LEU A 46 -6.38 9.00 26.73
CA LEU A 46 -6.37 8.50 25.37
C LEU A 46 -7.11 7.16 25.33
N GLY A 47 -8.22 7.12 24.59
CA GLY A 47 -8.98 5.89 24.42
C GLY A 47 -8.35 4.97 23.38
N ARG A 48 -8.29 3.67 23.66
CA ARG A 48 -7.59 2.70 22.80
C ARG A 48 -8.15 2.59 21.38
N THR A 49 -9.44 2.89 21.20
CA THR A 49 -10.10 2.91 19.87
C THR A 49 -9.46 3.89 18.86
N LEU A 50 -8.57 4.78 19.29
CA LEU A 50 -7.75 5.57 18.38
C LEU A 50 -6.86 4.69 17.49
N LEU A 51 -6.35 3.58 18.04
CA LEU A 51 -5.51 2.62 17.31
C LEU A 51 -6.22 1.96 16.13
N ASP A 52 -7.55 1.90 16.17
CA ASP A 52 -8.37 1.29 15.12
C ASP A 52 -8.81 2.31 14.05
N LYS A 53 -8.76 3.61 14.38
CA LYS A 53 -9.37 4.67 13.57
C LYS A 53 -8.38 5.60 12.90
N LEU A 54 -7.18 5.72 13.46
CA LEU A 54 -6.15 6.64 13.02
C LEU A 54 -4.88 5.87 12.71
N SER A 55 -4.10 6.39 11.76
CA SER A 55 -2.74 5.95 11.51
C SER A 55 -1.81 6.33 12.67
N ASP A 56 -0.68 5.64 12.77
CA ASP A 56 0.31 5.87 13.82
C ASP A 56 0.79 7.35 13.81
N ALA A 57 1.05 7.93 12.63
CA ALA A 57 1.44 9.34 12.46
C ALA A 57 0.35 10.35 12.88
N GLU A 58 -0.93 10.06 12.62
CA GLU A 58 -2.03 10.91 13.08
C GLU A 58 -2.18 10.89 14.61
N ILE A 59 -1.90 9.75 15.24
CA ILE A 59 -1.90 9.62 16.69
C ILE A 59 -0.73 10.38 17.29
N GLU A 60 0.48 10.24 16.73
CA GLU A 60 1.68 10.99 17.12
C GLU A 60 1.43 12.50 17.10
N ALA A 61 1.00 13.04 15.95
CA ALA A 61 0.71 14.47 15.81
C ALA A 61 -0.36 14.95 16.82
N LYS A 62 -1.34 14.09 17.12
CA LYS A 62 -2.37 14.40 18.13
C LYS A 62 -1.82 14.38 19.54
N VAL A 63 -0.96 13.43 19.89
CA VAL A 63 -0.31 13.34 21.21
C VAL A 63 0.59 14.56 21.41
N ASP A 64 1.37 14.93 20.41
CA ASP A 64 2.28 16.08 20.48
C ASP A 64 1.51 17.40 20.66
N GLY A 65 0.47 17.64 19.87
CA GLY A 65 -0.37 18.83 20.04
C GLY A 65 -1.07 18.92 21.40
N LEU A 66 -1.36 17.79 22.06
CA LEU A 66 -1.89 17.78 23.42
C LEU A 66 -0.82 18.05 24.48
N ARG A 67 0.40 17.55 24.28
CA ARG A 67 1.55 17.82 25.15
C ARG A 67 1.98 19.28 25.09
N GLU A 68 2.02 19.86 23.89
CA GLU A 68 2.29 21.29 23.67
C GLU A 68 1.24 22.18 24.36
N ALA A 69 -0.01 21.74 24.39
CA ALA A 69 -1.08 22.41 25.13
C ALA A 69 -0.98 22.24 26.67
N GLY A 70 0.05 21.56 27.17
CA GLY A 70 0.31 21.36 28.60
C GLY A 70 -0.58 20.31 29.27
N ALA A 71 -1.23 19.43 28.50
CA ALA A 71 -2.12 18.42 29.07
C ALA A 71 -1.35 17.22 29.62
N THR A 72 -1.68 16.78 30.84
CA THR A 72 -1.20 15.50 31.37
C THR A 72 -1.94 14.35 30.69
N LEU A 73 -1.23 13.53 29.93
CA LEU A 73 -1.80 12.37 29.24
C LEU A 73 -1.75 11.14 30.14
N ILE A 74 -2.84 10.36 30.18
CA ILE A 74 -2.88 9.08 30.87
C ILE A 74 -3.51 8.00 29.98
N SER A 75 -3.09 6.77 30.20
CA SER A 75 -3.64 5.60 29.53
C SER A 75 -5.03 5.24 30.05
N GLU A 76 -5.70 4.33 29.34
CA GLU A 76 -7.02 3.85 29.74
C GLU A 76 -6.97 3.04 31.04
N ASN A 77 -5.97 2.16 31.24
CA ASN A 77 -5.81 1.48 32.53
C ASN A 77 -5.43 2.45 33.65
N GLY A 78 -4.61 3.46 33.37
CA GLY A 78 -4.30 4.53 34.33
C GLY A 78 -5.58 5.24 34.80
N PHE A 79 -6.47 5.54 33.86
CA PHE A 79 -7.76 6.11 34.17
C PHE A 79 -8.65 5.18 35.01
N LEU A 80 -8.71 3.88 34.69
CA LEU A 80 -9.48 2.91 35.49
C LEU A 80 -8.94 2.76 36.92
N ARG A 81 -7.63 2.80 37.11
CA ARG A 81 -7.01 2.81 38.45
C ARG A 81 -7.36 4.07 39.22
N LEU A 82 -7.37 5.24 38.56
CA LEU A 82 -7.83 6.50 39.17
C LEU A 82 -9.29 6.42 39.62
N LEU A 83 -10.14 5.71 38.87
CA LEU A 83 -11.52 5.43 39.27
C LEU A 83 -11.64 4.39 40.39
N GLY A 84 -10.60 3.59 40.65
CA GLY A 84 -10.62 2.47 41.60
C GLY A 84 -11.27 1.21 41.03
N LEU A 85 -11.31 1.09 39.70
CA LEU A 85 -11.92 -0.02 38.96
C LEU A 85 -10.91 -1.08 38.51
N MET A 86 -9.63 -0.86 38.80
CA MET A 86 -8.53 -1.76 38.49
C MET A 86 -7.57 -1.80 39.68
N SER A 87 -6.90 -2.94 39.88
CA SER A 87 -5.96 -3.13 40.97
C SER A 87 -4.81 -2.12 40.94
N ALA A 88 -4.31 -1.80 42.13
CA ALA A 88 -3.08 -1.05 42.28
C ALA A 88 -1.90 -1.82 41.67
N LEU A 89 -0.91 -1.06 41.21
CA LEU A 89 0.32 -1.62 40.66
C LEU A 89 1.18 -2.21 41.79
N GLU A 90 1.92 -3.27 41.47
CA GLU A 90 2.95 -3.80 42.35
C GLU A 90 4.05 -2.75 42.56
N GLN A 91 4.69 -2.80 43.74
CA GLN A 91 5.80 -1.90 44.07
C GLN A 91 6.96 -2.11 43.10
N SER A 92 7.49 -1.00 42.59
CA SER A 92 8.52 -0.96 41.56
C SER A 92 9.51 0.18 41.85
N ASN A 93 10.68 0.15 41.22
CA ASN A 93 11.78 1.08 41.51
C ASN A 93 12.57 1.54 40.28
N LEU A 94 12.25 1.09 39.05
CA LEU A 94 12.98 1.51 37.86
C LEU A 94 12.45 2.84 37.35
N SER A 95 13.34 3.80 37.11
CA SER A 95 12.99 5.03 36.39
C SER A 95 12.84 4.78 34.89
N ARG A 96 12.10 5.65 34.20
CA ARG A 96 11.99 5.68 32.73
C ARG A 96 13.37 5.76 32.11
N GLN A 97 14.23 6.64 32.62
CA GLN A 97 15.58 6.82 32.07
C GLN A 97 16.37 5.50 32.14
N SER A 98 16.39 4.86 33.31
CA SER A 98 17.08 3.57 33.49
C SER A 98 16.48 2.49 32.58
N LEU A 99 15.17 2.49 32.38
CA LEU A 99 14.50 1.52 31.50
C LEU A 99 14.88 1.75 30.03
N LEU A 100 14.88 3.00 29.55
CA LEU A 100 15.29 3.35 28.19
C LEU A 100 16.75 2.96 27.94
N ASP A 101 17.65 3.31 28.85
CA ASP A 101 19.09 3.00 28.74
C ASP A 101 19.32 1.48 28.64
N GLN A 102 18.60 0.69 29.43
CA GLN A 102 18.77 -0.76 29.50
C GLN A 102 18.01 -1.55 28.42
N SER A 103 17.01 -0.96 27.78
CA SER A 103 16.23 -1.62 26.73
C SER A 103 16.58 -1.16 25.32
N ARG A 104 17.15 0.03 25.18
CA ARG A 104 17.45 0.68 23.89
C ARG A 104 16.22 0.83 22.99
N ILE A 105 15.03 0.90 23.60
CA ILE A 105 13.80 1.22 22.87
C ILE A 105 13.83 2.70 22.45
N ASP A 106 13.26 3.00 21.29
CA ASP A 106 13.03 4.37 20.87
C ASP A 106 12.16 5.13 21.89
N PRO A 107 12.60 6.28 22.44
CA PRO A 107 11.84 6.97 23.49
C PRO A 107 10.45 7.47 23.09
N PRO A 108 10.24 8.07 21.89
CA PRO A 108 8.90 8.36 21.38
C PRO A 108 7.97 7.14 21.32
N ALA A 109 8.45 6.03 20.74
CA ALA A 109 7.68 4.79 20.67
C ALA A 109 7.36 4.24 22.07
N PHE A 110 8.32 4.28 23.00
CA PHE A 110 8.10 3.87 24.39
C PHE A 110 6.96 4.65 25.05
N ASP A 111 6.97 5.98 24.93
CA ASP A 111 5.94 6.80 25.56
C ASP A 111 4.54 6.52 24.98
N LEU A 112 4.45 6.29 23.68
CA LEU A 112 3.19 5.90 23.03
C LEU A 112 2.72 4.52 23.49
N LEU A 113 3.63 3.55 23.58
CA LEU A 113 3.33 2.21 24.10
C LEU A 113 2.84 2.26 25.56
N VAL A 114 3.41 3.14 26.40
CA VAL A 114 2.92 3.39 27.77
C VAL A 114 1.51 4.00 27.76
N LEU A 115 1.28 5.01 26.91
CA LEU A 115 -0.02 5.67 26.80
C LEU A 115 -1.13 4.75 26.27
N PHE A 116 -0.75 3.75 25.48
CA PHE A 116 -1.65 2.73 24.96
C PHE A 116 -1.52 1.39 25.69
N ASP A 117 -1.21 1.41 27.01
CA ASP A 117 -1.34 0.24 27.89
C ASP A 117 -0.60 -1.03 27.40
N ALA A 118 0.53 -0.87 26.70
CA ALA A 118 1.38 -2.00 26.30
C ALA A 118 2.33 -2.45 27.43
N PHE A 119 2.31 -1.74 28.56
CA PHE A 119 3.08 -2.03 29.77
C PHE A 119 2.16 -2.24 30.97
N GLU A 120 2.69 -2.84 32.04
CA GLU A 120 1.96 -3.01 33.29
C GLU A 120 1.74 -1.64 33.95
N HIS A 121 2.84 -0.87 34.05
CA HIS A 121 2.87 0.47 34.63
C HIS A 121 2.64 1.53 33.55
N HIS A 122 1.77 2.49 33.86
CA HIS A 122 1.43 3.62 32.96
C HIS A 122 2.20 4.91 33.32
N THR A 123 2.94 4.89 34.43
CA THR A 123 3.77 5.98 34.95
C THR A 123 4.93 5.37 35.73
N GLU A 124 6.02 6.13 35.90
CA GLU A 124 7.09 5.75 36.81
C GLU A 124 6.59 5.52 38.25
N PRO A 125 7.24 4.63 39.03
CA PRO A 125 8.33 3.75 38.62
C PRO A 125 7.85 2.50 37.84
N PHE A 126 8.69 1.98 36.95
CA PHE A 126 8.41 0.79 36.12
C PHE A 126 8.93 -0.50 36.76
N SER A 127 8.30 -1.62 36.43
CA SER A 127 8.68 -2.95 36.92
C SER A 127 9.80 -3.58 36.09
N PHE A 128 10.41 -4.64 36.64
CA PHE A 128 11.35 -5.46 35.86
C PHE A 128 10.66 -6.15 34.67
N ARG A 129 9.36 -6.47 34.76
CA ARG A 129 8.58 -7.00 33.63
C ARG A 129 8.48 -5.98 32.51
N ASP A 130 8.25 -4.70 32.84
CA ASP A 130 8.23 -3.62 31.85
C ASP A 130 9.59 -3.48 31.16
N LEU A 131 10.70 -3.67 31.86
CA LEU A 131 12.03 -3.70 31.23
C LEU A 131 12.18 -4.87 30.23
N ILE A 132 11.69 -6.07 30.58
CA ILE A 132 11.70 -7.23 29.67
C ILE A 132 10.85 -6.93 28.43
N LEU A 133 9.63 -6.41 28.62
CA LEU A 133 8.74 -6.04 27.52
C LEU A 133 9.38 -4.96 26.65
N SER A 134 10.01 -3.96 27.25
CA SER A 134 10.68 -2.87 26.53
C SER A 134 11.79 -3.39 25.62
N ARG A 135 12.61 -4.35 26.09
CA ARG A 135 13.62 -5.01 25.25
C ARG A 135 13.01 -5.78 24.08
N LYS A 136 11.90 -6.50 24.32
CA LYS A 136 11.19 -7.22 23.27
C LYS A 136 10.62 -6.25 22.24
N TYR A 137 9.99 -5.17 22.67
CA TYR A 137 9.43 -4.15 21.78
C TYR A 137 10.52 -3.41 21.01
N ALA A 138 11.67 -3.12 21.61
CA ALA A 138 12.83 -2.57 20.90
C ALA A 138 13.27 -3.49 19.74
N GLY A 139 13.32 -4.80 19.97
CA GLY A 139 13.61 -5.79 18.92
C GLY A 139 12.56 -5.81 17.81
N LEU A 140 11.27 -5.72 18.15
CA LEU A 140 10.18 -5.66 17.17
C LEU A 140 10.25 -4.40 16.31
N LEU A 141 10.52 -3.24 16.93
CA LEU A 141 10.68 -1.96 16.22
C LEU A 141 11.88 -2.01 15.27
N ALA A 142 13.02 -2.54 15.74
CA ALA A 142 14.20 -2.74 14.88
C ALA A 142 13.95 -3.72 13.73
N GLY A 143 13.04 -4.68 13.93
CA GLY A 143 12.56 -5.61 12.90
C GLY A 143 11.49 -5.05 11.96
N GLY A 144 11.21 -3.74 12.01
CA GLY A 144 10.30 -3.05 11.08
C GLY A 144 8.82 -3.03 11.50
N ALA A 145 8.47 -3.53 12.69
CA ALA A 145 7.11 -3.35 13.21
C ALA A 145 6.89 -1.91 13.69
N THR A 146 5.68 -1.38 13.54
CA THR A 146 5.35 -0.06 14.11
C THR A 146 4.93 -0.17 15.58
N TRP A 147 5.06 0.92 16.35
CA TRP A 147 4.59 0.95 17.74
C TRP A 147 3.07 0.69 17.83
N GLY A 148 2.29 1.18 16.87
CA GLY A 148 0.85 0.95 16.82
C GLY A 148 0.51 -0.51 16.55
N ALA A 149 1.32 -1.20 15.73
CA ALA A 149 1.16 -2.64 15.49
C ALA A 149 1.42 -3.46 16.77
N ILE A 150 2.43 -3.07 17.54
CA ILE A 150 2.72 -3.67 18.86
C ILE A 150 1.53 -3.43 19.79
N ALA A 151 1.10 -2.18 20.00
CA ALA A 151 -0.02 -1.84 20.89
C ALA A 151 -1.31 -2.61 20.54
N ARG A 152 -1.70 -2.62 19.25
CA ARG A 152 -2.87 -3.38 18.77
C ARG A 152 -2.76 -4.87 19.07
N SER A 153 -1.58 -5.45 18.85
CA SER A 153 -1.37 -6.89 19.06
C SER A 153 -1.38 -7.23 20.55
N VAL A 154 -0.80 -6.39 21.41
CA VAL A 154 -0.84 -6.53 22.86
C VAL A 154 -2.28 -6.49 23.40
N HIS A 155 -3.15 -5.66 22.82
CA HIS A 155 -4.57 -5.62 23.23
C HIS A 155 -5.41 -6.81 22.78
N ARG A 156 -4.96 -7.55 21.76
CA ARG A 156 -5.56 -8.85 21.43
C ARG A 156 -5.05 -9.97 22.34
N SER A 157 -3.88 -9.76 22.96
CA SER A 157 -3.32 -10.73 23.89
C SER A 157 -4.08 -10.75 25.23
N GLY A 158 -3.76 -11.76 26.05
CA GLY A 158 -4.17 -11.80 27.45
C GLY A 158 -3.52 -10.69 28.29
N PRO A 159 -3.39 -10.89 29.62
CA PRO A 159 -2.72 -9.92 30.49
C PRO A 159 -1.32 -9.59 29.98
N VAL A 160 -0.96 -8.30 29.94
CA VAL A 160 0.35 -7.81 29.42
C VAL A 160 1.53 -8.52 30.08
N GLN A 161 1.42 -8.90 31.36
CA GLN A 161 2.45 -9.64 32.08
C GLN A 161 2.74 -11.01 31.46
N SER A 162 1.77 -11.65 30.79
CA SER A 162 1.97 -12.95 30.13
C SER A 162 2.94 -12.88 28.95
N LEU A 163 3.07 -11.71 28.32
CA LEU A 163 3.92 -11.50 27.14
C LEU A 163 5.42 -11.65 27.47
N THR A 164 5.84 -11.52 28.74
CA THR A 164 7.25 -11.72 29.10
C THR A 164 7.72 -13.14 28.82
N ALA A 165 6.81 -14.12 28.89
CA ALA A 165 7.10 -15.54 28.63
C ALA A 165 7.00 -15.91 27.13
N MET A 166 6.48 -15.03 26.28
CA MET A 166 6.28 -15.30 24.85
C MET A 166 7.48 -14.86 24.01
N SER A 167 7.81 -15.62 22.97
CA SER A 167 8.82 -15.26 21.96
C SER A 167 8.17 -14.47 20.83
N LEU A 168 8.33 -13.14 20.86
CA LEU A 168 7.68 -12.22 19.93
C LEU A 168 8.56 -11.95 18.69
N HIS A 169 7.94 -11.98 17.51
CA HIS A 169 8.61 -11.76 16.22
C HIS A 169 7.80 -10.79 15.34
N PRO A 170 8.47 -9.98 14.48
CA PRO A 170 7.79 -9.14 13.52
C PRO A 170 7.15 -10.00 12.41
N GLY A 171 5.92 -9.66 12.04
CA GLY A 171 5.15 -10.28 10.94
C GLY A 171 4.94 -9.32 9.77
N GLY A 172 5.86 -8.38 9.59
CA GLY A 172 5.68 -7.19 8.74
C GLY A 172 5.25 -5.96 9.55
N PRO A 173 5.00 -4.82 8.88
CA PRO A 173 4.84 -3.52 9.55
C PRO A 173 3.63 -3.43 10.49
N LYS A 174 2.60 -4.26 10.27
CA LYS A 174 1.32 -4.21 11.00
C LYS A 174 1.01 -5.45 11.85
N ARG A 175 1.90 -6.43 11.93
CA ARG A 175 1.63 -7.71 12.62
C ARG A 175 2.78 -8.14 13.52
N ILE A 176 2.43 -8.66 14.69
CA ILE A 176 3.34 -9.30 15.64
C ILE A 176 2.87 -10.73 15.86
N HIS A 177 3.81 -11.67 15.88
CA HIS A 177 3.53 -13.09 16.10
C HIS A 177 4.29 -13.62 17.32
N ALA A 178 3.68 -14.55 18.04
CA ALA A 178 4.34 -15.38 19.03
C ALA A 178 4.79 -16.70 18.40
N LEU A 179 5.90 -17.27 18.89
CA LEU A 179 6.24 -18.68 18.62
C LEU A 179 5.67 -19.58 19.72
N ILE A 180 4.95 -20.62 19.32
CA ILE A 180 4.43 -21.67 20.19
C ILE A 180 4.96 -23.01 19.68
N GLY A 181 6.07 -23.47 20.26
CA GLY A 181 6.86 -24.56 19.66
C GLY A 181 7.46 -24.09 18.34
N ASP A 182 7.23 -24.83 17.26
CA ASP A 182 7.66 -24.47 15.90
C ASP A 182 6.62 -23.62 15.14
N ASP A 183 5.40 -23.48 15.68
CA ASP A 183 4.32 -22.75 15.01
C ASP A 183 4.33 -21.26 15.35
N ARG A 184 3.91 -20.43 14.37
CA ARG A 184 3.59 -19.02 14.59
C ARG A 184 2.14 -18.88 15.06
N ALA A 185 1.88 -17.96 15.97
CA ALA A 185 0.55 -17.64 16.45
C ALA A 185 0.34 -16.12 16.56
N GLU A 186 -0.91 -15.68 16.45
CA GLU A 186 -1.30 -14.37 16.96
C GLU A 186 -1.18 -14.34 18.49
N LEU A 187 -1.14 -13.13 19.07
CA LEU A 187 -0.94 -12.97 20.52
C LEU A 187 -2.19 -13.34 21.35
N ASP A 188 -3.35 -13.53 20.71
CA ASP A 188 -4.55 -14.10 21.32
C ASP A 188 -4.50 -15.63 21.44
N GLY A 189 -3.43 -16.26 20.93
CA GLY A 189 -3.24 -17.71 20.95
C GLY A 189 -3.77 -18.43 19.71
N GLN A 190 -4.37 -17.71 18.75
CA GLN A 190 -4.75 -18.30 17.47
C GLN A 190 -3.50 -18.69 16.69
N ARG A 191 -3.30 -20.00 16.49
CA ARG A 191 -2.21 -20.49 15.63
C ARG A 191 -2.42 -19.97 14.21
N LEU A 192 -1.39 -19.38 13.66
CA LEU A 192 -1.32 -19.09 12.25
C LEU A 192 -1.00 -20.39 11.57
N LEU A 193 -1.86 -20.79 10.63
CA LEU A 193 -1.48 -21.84 9.72
C LEU A 193 -0.18 -21.37 9.05
N PRO A 194 0.91 -22.14 9.09
CA PRO A 194 2.02 -21.91 8.20
C PRO A 194 1.48 -22.18 6.80
N LEU A 195 0.89 -21.15 6.20
CA LEU A 195 0.86 -21.08 4.76
C LEU A 195 2.33 -21.14 4.39
N ALA A 196 2.72 -22.17 3.63
CA ALA A 196 3.98 -22.10 2.92
C ALA A 196 4.08 -20.70 2.29
N PRO A 197 5.28 -20.09 2.17
CA PRO A 197 5.40 -18.98 1.25
C PRO A 197 4.66 -19.41 -0.01
N VAL A 198 3.73 -18.57 -0.48
CA VAL A 198 3.19 -18.76 -1.82
C VAL A 198 4.46 -18.80 -2.67
N GLU A 199 4.88 -19.98 -3.10
CA GLU A 199 5.81 -20.10 -4.21
C GLU A 199 5.21 -19.17 -5.26
N ASP A 200 6.00 -18.27 -5.86
CA ASP A 200 5.49 -17.29 -6.82
C ASP A 200 4.91 -18.04 -8.03
N GLU A 201 3.70 -18.60 -7.88
CA GLU A 201 2.97 -19.34 -8.90
C GLU A 201 2.80 -18.42 -10.11
N SER A 202 2.74 -17.11 -9.88
CA SER A 202 2.75 -16.09 -10.94
C SER A 202 4.03 -16.15 -11.79
N GLU A 203 5.23 -16.25 -11.19
CA GLU A 203 6.47 -16.35 -11.96
C GLU A 203 6.56 -17.70 -12.71
N GLU A 204 6.10 -18.79 -12.10
CA GLU A 204 6.05 -20.10 -12.77
C GLU A 204 5.06 -20.09 -13.95
N TYR A 205 3.84 -19.60 -13.75
CA TYR A 205 2.86 -19.45 -14.82
C TYR A 205 3.35 -18.52 -15.92
N PHE A 206 4.07 -17.46 -15.58
CA PHE A 206 4.64 -16.54 -16.56
C PHE A 206 5.70 -17.25 -17.41
N ALA A 207 6.63 -17.97 -16.78
CA ALA A 207 7.67 -18.73 -17.49
C ALA A 207 7.06 -19.84 -18.38
N LEU A 208 6.01 -20.53 -17.91
CA LEU A 208 5.27 -21.50 -18.71
C LEU A 208 4.54 -20.82 -19.89
N ALA A 209 3.97 -19.63 -19.68
CA ALA A 209 3.30 -18.87 -20.73
C ALA A 209 4.28 -18.45 -21.83
N GLU A 210 5.45 -17.91 -21.46
CA GLU A 210 6.51 -17.57 -22.40
C GLU A 210 7.00 -18.80 -23.19
N ALA A 211 7.16 -19.94 -22.51
CA ALA A 211 7.52 -21.18 -23.17
C ALA A 211 6.43 -21.66 -24.16
N ALA A 212 5.16 -21.59 -23.78
CA ALA A 212 4.05 -21.92 -24.67
C ALA A 212 3.98 -20.97 -25.88
N GLU A 213 4.16 -19.68 -25.67
CA GLU A 213 4.23 -18.65 -26.72
C GLU A 213 5.37 -18.91 -27.69
N ALA A 214 6.58 -19.21 -27.20
CA ALA A 214 7.74 -19.53 -28.03
C ALA A 214 7.53 -20.80 -28.89
N ASN A 215 6.69 -21.73 -28.42
CA ASN A 215 6.29 -22.94 -29.17
C ASN A 215 5.07 -22.72 -30.09
N GLY A 216 4.53 -21.50 -30.17
CA GLY A 216 3.35 -21.16 -30.97
C GLY A 216 2.02 -21.67 -30.40
N LEU A 217 2.01 -22.13 -29.14
CA LEU A 217 0.81 -22.61 -28.43
C LEU A 217 0.05 -21.42 -27.82
N PHE A 218 -0.36 -20.48 -28.67
CA PHE A 218 -0.91 -19.18 -28.24
C PHE A 218 -2.18 -19.29 -27.38
N ALA A 219 -3.05 -20.26 -27.65
CA ALA A 219 -4.26 -20.46 -26.83
C ALA A 219 -3.90 -20.89 -25.39
N GLU A 220 -2.90 -21.75 -25.24
CA GLU A 220 -2.40 -22.19 -23.94
C GLU A 220 -1.67 -21.06 -23.21
N ALA A 221 -0.80 -20.34 -23.92
CA ALA A 221 -0.11 -19.16 -23.38
C ALA A 221 -1.10 -18.11 -22.86
N ALA A 222 -2.18 -17.83 -23.59
CA ALA A 222 -3.21 -16.89 -23.15
C ALA A 222 -3.94 -17.32 -21.86
N VAL A 223 -4.13 -18.63 -21.66
CA VAL A 223 -4.68 -19.17 -20.40
C VAL A 223 -3.69 -19.02 -19.26
N LEU A 224 -2.41 -19.34 -19.50
CA LEU A 224 -1.33 -19.22 -18.50
C LEU A 224 -1.10 -17.76 -18.07
N TYR A 225 -1.05 -16.82 -19.00
CA TYR A 225 -1.05 -15.39 -18.65
C TYR A 225 -2.35 -14.98 -17.93
N GLY A 226 -3.49 -15.61 -18.24
CA GLY A 226 -4.72 -15.44 -17.48
C GLY A 226 -4.61 -15.86 -16.01
N HIS A 227 -3.86 -16.93 -15.72
CA HIS A 227 -3.53 -17.33 -14.35
C HIS A 227 -2.64 -16.31 -13.65
N CYS A 228 -1.62 -15.78 -14.33
CA CYS A 228 -0.80 -14.68 -13.81
C CYS A 228 -1.68 -13.49 -13.40
N LEU A 229 -2.62 -13.08 -14.25
CA LEU A 229 -3.54 -11.97 -14.00
C LEU A 229 -4.61 -12.25 -12.94
N ALA A 230 -4.91 -13.52 -12.65
CA ALA A 230 -5.77 -13.90 -11.55
C ALA A 230 -5.05 -13.76 -10.19
N ILE A 231 -3.73 -13.98 -10.19
CA ILE A 231 -2.86 -13.82 -9.01
C ILE A 231 -2.53 -12.33 -8.81
N ASP A 232 -2.02 -11.66 -9.84
CA ASP A 232 -1.78 -10.21 -9.86
C ASP A 232 -2.52 -9.51 -11.02
N PRO A 233 -3.71 -8.94 -10.75
CA PRO A 233 -4.46 -8.18 -11.75
C PRO A 233 -3.82 -6.85 -12.20
N SER A 234 -2.69 -6.47 -11.59
CA SER A 234 -1.94 -5.26 -11.91
C SER A 234 -0.75 -5.47 -12.84
N ASP A 235 -0.38 -6.72 -13.14
CA ASP A 235 0.70 -7.05 -14.07
C ASP A 235 0.33 -6.62 -15.51
N SER A 236 0.92 -5.51 -15.96
CA SER A 236 0.72 -4.96 -17.30
C SER A 236 1.37 -5.82 -18.38
N VAL A 237 2.48 -6.49 -18.07
CA VAL A 237 3.24 -7.31 -19.02
C VAL A 237 2.47 -8.60 -19.33
N ALA A 238 1.96 -9.29 -18.30
CA ALA A 238 1.11 -10.47 -18.51
C ALA A 238 -0.17 -10.12 -19.28
N ALA A 239 -0.78 -8.96 -19.01
CA ALA A 239 -1.97 -8.49 -19.74
C ALA A 239 -1.66 -8.22 -21.22
N TYR A 240 -0.51 -7.60 -21.51
CA TYR A 240 -0.04 -7.32 -22.87
C TYR A 240 0.28 -8.62 -23.63
N ASN A 241 1.06 -9.54 -23.05
CA ASN A 241 1.41 -10.79 -23.70
C ASN A 241 0.20 -11.71 -23.91
N ARG A 242 -0.77 -11.72 -22.97
CA ARG A 242 -2.08 -12.36 -23.19
C ARG A 242 -2.78 -11.76 -24.42
N GLY A 243 -2.77 -10.45 -24.57
CA GLY A 243 -3.34 -9.74 -25.72
C GLY A 243 -2.70 -10.14 -27.05
N ASN A 244 -1.36 -10.29 -27.08
CA ASN A 244 -0.63 -10.76 -28.25
C ASN A 244 -1.03 -12.19 -28.63
N CYS A 245 -1.08 -13.09 -27.66
CA CYS A 245 -1.47 -14.49 -27.86
C CYS A 245 -2.92 -14.62 -28.37
N LEU A 246 -3.85 -13.86 -27.79
CA LEU A 246 -5.26 -13.86 -28.22
C LEU A 246 -5.44 -13.33 -29.64
N ARG A 247 -4.70 -12.26 -30.00
CA ARG A 247 -4.70 -11.73 -31.36
C ARG A 247 -4.14 -12.77 -32.35
N ALA A 248 -3.11 -13.52 -31.97
CA ALA A 248 -2.53 -14.58 -32.81
C ALA A 248 -3.51 -15.72 -33.12
N ILE A 249 -4.50 -15.98 -32.24
CA ILE A 249 -5.58 -16.95 -32.47
C ILE A 249 -6.88 -16.31 -32.98
N HIS A 250 -6.83 -15.04 -33.40
CA HIS A 250 -7.96 -14.26 -33.91
C HIS A 250 -9.10 -14.01 -32.91
N ASP A 251 -8.84 -14.12 -31.60
CA ASP A 251 -9.78 -13.68 -30.56
C ASP A 251 -9.60 -12.18 -30.29
N ASN A 252 -10.05 -11.37 -31.26
CA ASN A 252 -9.85 -9.93 -31.26
C ASN A 252 -10.56 -9.22 -30.10
N SER A 253 -11.70 -9.74 -29.65
CA SER A 253 -12.47 -9.15 -28.55
C SER A 253 -11.69 -9.23 -27.23
N ASP A 254 -11.22 -10.42 -26.88
CA ASP A 254 -10.48 -10.60 -25.64
C ASP A 254 -9.07 -10.00 -25.72
N ALA A 255 -8.46 -9.99 -26.91
CA ALA A 255 -7.20 -9.29 -27.16
C ALA A 255 -7.33 -7.79 -26.85
N ALA A 256 -8.39 -7.14 -27.35
CA ALA A 256 -8.68 -5.74 -27.08
C ALA A 256 -8.84 -5.46 -25.57
N ALA A 257 -9.57 -6.31 -24.86
CA ALA A 257 -9.73 -6.19 -23.40
C ALA A 257 -8.39 -6.31 -22.66
N SER A 258 -7.54 -7.26 -23.08
CA SER A 258 -6.19 -7.47 -22.54
C SER A 258 -5.27 -6.26 -22.75
N TYR A 259 -5.22 -5.70 -23.96
CA TYR A 259 -4.42 -4.49 -24.21
C TYR A 259 -4.93 -3.29 -23.41
N MET A 260 -6.25 -3.11 -23.32
CA MET A 260 -6.82 -2.04 -22.50
C MET A 260 -6.49 -2.20 -21.01
N GLN A 261 -6.44 -3.45 -20.52
CA GLN A 261 -6.00 -3.73 -19.15
C GLN A 261 -4.53 -3.32 -18.97
N ALA A 262 -3.64 -3.74 -19.87
CA ALA A 262 -2.22 -3.35 -19.84
C ALA A 262 -2.05 -1.83 -19.80
N ILE A 263 -2.69 -1.11 -20.74
CA ILE A 263 -2.68 0.36 -20.82
C ILE A 263 -3.23 1.02 -19.54
N LYS A 264 -4.28 0.46 -18.94
CA LYS A 264 -4.87 1.01 -17.72
C LYS A 264 -3.95 0.85 -16.51
N ARG A 265 -3.16 -0.23 -16.46
CA ARG A 265 -2.21 -0.50 -15.37
C ARG A 265 -0.92 0.27 -15.55
N ASP A 266 -0.40 0.29 -16.76
CA ASP A 266 0.77 1.05 -17.14
C ASP A 266 0.46 1.94 -18.36
N PRO A 267 0.06 3.21 -18.12
CA PRO A 267 -0.20 4.17 -19.18
C PRO A 267 1.01 4.54 -20.03
N GLU A 268 2.23 4.21 -19.61
CA GLU A 268 3.49 4.48 -20.32
C GLU A 268 3.98 3.27 -21.13
N PHE A 269 3.23 2.17 -21.18
CA PHE A 269 3.60 0.97 -21.92
C PHE A 269 3.36 1.12 -23.44
N VAL A 270 4.37 1.61 -24.16
CA VAL A 270 4.34 1.99 -25.59
C VAL A 270 3.82 0.86 -26.48
N GLU A 271 4.30 -0.36 -26.30
CA GLU A 271 3.98 -1.52 -27.11
C GLU A 271 2.49 -1.90 -27.01
N ALA A 272 1.89 -1.74 -25.82
CA ALA A 272 0.46 -2.00 -25.62
C ALA A 272 -0.41 -1.01 -26.39
N TRP A 273 -0.05 0.28 -26.39
CA TRP A 273 -0.71 1.30 -27.20
C TRP A 273 -0.58 1.01 -28.70
N PHE A 274 0.62 0.66 -29.16
CA PHE A 274 0.89 0.33 -30.55
C PHE A 274 0.14 -0.92 -31.03
N ASN A 275 0.18 -2.02 -30.29
CA ASN A 275 -0.47 -3.26 -30.69
C ASN A 275 -2.00 -3.15 -30.66
N TYR A 276 -2.54 -2.41 -29.70
CA TYR A 276 -3.98 -2.13 -29.68
C TYR A 276 -4.41 -1.29 -30.89
N ALA A 277 -3.62 -0.30 -31.27
CA ALA A 277 -3.88 0.48 -32.48
C ALA A 277 -3.85 -0.38 -33.76
N GLY A 278 -2.91 -1.33 -33.83
CA GLY A 278 -2.84 -2.30 -34.92
C GLY A 278 -4.12 -3.13 -35.03
N LEU A 279 -4.61 -3.67 -33.91
CA LEU A 279 -5.86 -4.42 -33.85
C LEU A 279 -7.07 -3.56 -34.27
N LEU A 280 -7.16 -2.32 -33.78
CA LEU A 280 -8.22 -1.38 -34.16
C LEU A 280 -8.21 -1.06 -35.66
N ARG A 281 -7.02 -0.94 -36.27
CA ARG A 281 -6.87 -0.73 -37.71
C ARG A 281 -7.39 -1.94 -38.50
N GLU A 282 -7.07 -3.16 -38.07
CA GLU A 282 -7.56 -4.41 -38.68
C GLU A 282 -9.09 -4.49 -38.63
N GLU A 283 -9.72 -3.96 -37.58
CA GLU A 283 -11.17 -3.82 -37.45
C GLU A 283 -11.77 -2.64 -38.23
N GLY A 284 -10.96 -1.86 -38.95
CA GLY A 284 -11.40 -0.68 -39.70
C GLY A 284 -11.68 0.56 -38.85
N LYS A 285 -11.35 0.55 -37.56
CA LYS A 285 -11.53 1.68 -36.63
C LYS A 285 -10.37 2.68 -36.74
N VAL A 286 -10.29 3.35 -37.89
CA VAL A 286 -9.19 4.27 -38.27
C VAL A 286 -9.02 5.45 -37.30
N GLY A 287 -10.12 6.02 -36.79
CA GLY A 287 -10.07 7.15 -35.85
C GLY A 287 -9.37 6.77 -34.54
N PRO A 288 -9.88 5.78 -33.80
CA PRO A 288 -9.25 5.27 -32.59
C PRO A 288 -7.81 4.77 -32.82
N ALA A 289 -7.55 4.03 -33.90
CA ALA A 289 -6.20 3.56 -34.21
C ALA A 289 -5.18 4.71 -34.32
N ARG A 290 -5.57 5.84 -34.94
CA ARG A 290 -4.73 7.05 -35.01
C ARG A 290 -4.43 7.62 -33.62
N GLU A 291 -5.43 7.69 -32.74
CA GLU A 291 -5.27 8.22 -31.39
C GLU A 291 -4.26 7.40 -30.58
N HIS A 292 -4.40 6.07 -30.62
CA HIS A 292 -3.48 5.16 -29.92
C HIS A 292 -2.05 5.19 -30.51
N LEU A 293 -1.89 5.30 -31.84
CA LEU A 293 -0.57 5.49 -32.47
C LEU A 293 0.08 6.81 -32.07
N ASN A 294 -0.68 7.91 -32.06
CA ASN A 294 -0.17 9.19 -31.57
C ASN A 294 0.26 9.09 -30.11
N ARG A 295 -0.52 8.39 -29.26
CA ARG A 295 -0.16 8.20 -27.87
C ARG A 295 1.15 7.40 -27.69
N ALA A 296 1.35 6.35 -28.49
CA ALA A 296 2.62 5.62 -28.50
C ALA A 296 3.80 6.54 -28.87
N ILE A 297 3.65 7.39 -29.90
CA ILE A 297 4.68 8.35 -30.34
C ILE A 297 4.90 9.48 -29.31
N GLU A 298 3.88 9.89 -28.57
CA GLU A 298 4.02 10.87 -27.48
C GLU A 298 4.85 10.32 -26.31
N ILE A 299 4.71 9.03 -26.01
CA ILE A 299 5.45 8.37 -24.94
C ILE A 299 6.88 8.07 -25.40
N ASP A 300 7.05 7.50 -26.59
CA ASP A 300 8.34 7.27 -27.22
C ASP A 300 8.39 7.85 -28.66
N PRO A 301 8.95 9.07 -28.82
CA PRO A 301 9.07 9.73 -30.12
C PRO A 301 10.00 9.05 -31.13
N ASP A 302 10.79 8.06 -30.69
CA ASP A 302 11.73 7.30 -31.51
C ASP A 302 11.22 5.88 -31.83
N TYR A 303 9.99 5.54 -31.40
CA TYR A 303 9.33 4.28 -31.72
C TYR A 303 8.90 4.21 -33.19
N ALA A 304 9.86 3.82 -34.04
CA ALA A 304 9.77 3.92 -35.50
C ALA A 304 8.57 3.18 -36.10
N ASP A 305 8.18 2.04 -35.53
CA ASP A 305 7.05 1.24 -36.03
C ASP A 305 5.71 1.97 -35.88
N ALA A 306 5.49 2.69 -34.77
CA ALA A 306 4.29 3.51 -34.61
C ALA A 306 4.27 4.68 -35.62
N VAL A 307 5.42 5.31 -35.86
CA VAL A 307 5.56 6.39 -36.85
C VAL A 307 5.24 5.88 -38.26
N TYR A 308 5.78 4.73 -38.65
CA TYR A 308 5.52 4.11 -39.95
C TYR A 308 4.04 3.72 -40.11
N ASN A 309 3.45 3.11 -39.08
CA ASN A 309 2.05 2.71 -39.10
C ASN A 309 1.10 3.92 -39.15
N LEU A 310 1.44 5.03 -38.48
CA LEU A 310 0.70 6.27 -38.58
C LEU A 310 0.78 6.87 -39.98
N ALA A 311 1.97 6.86 -40.60
CA ALA A 311 2.14 7.32 -41.98
C ALA A 311 1.25 6.55 -42.96
N THR A 312 1.23 5.22 -42.81
CA THR A 312 0.40 4.32 -43.63
C THR A 312 -1.08 4.57 -43.37
N LEU A 313 -1.50 4.73 -42.12
CA LEU A 313 -2.88 5.03 -41.75
C LEU A 313 -3.37 6.38 -42.33
N GLU A 314 -2.51 7.40 -42.34
CA GLU A 314 -2.81 8.69 -42.95
C GLU A 314 -2.90 8.61 -44.48
N TYR A 315 -2.08 7.77 -45.10
CA TYR A 315 -2.13 7.51 -46.54
C TYR A 315 -3.45 6.85 -46.93
N ASP A 316 -3.86 5.81 -46.21
CA ASP A 316 -5.12 5.11 -46.42
C ASP A 316 -6.33 6.04 -46.21
N ALA A 317 -6.20 7.02 -45.30
CA ALA A 317 -7.20 8.08 -45.10
C ALA A 317 -7.17 9.20 -46.17
N GLY A 318 -6.31 9.09 -47.20
CA GLY A 318 -6.16 10.07 -48.28
C GLY A 318 -5.42 11.35 -47.88
N LYS A 319 -4.86 11.42 -46.67
CA LYS A 319 -4.16 12.59 -46.14
C LYS A 319 -2.69 12.58 -46.54
N LEU A 320 -2.44 12.67 -47.84
CA LEU A 320 -1.11 12.52 -48.45
C LEU A 320 -0.04 13.44 -47.84
N GLY A 321 -0.40 14.68 -47.48
CA GLY A 321 0.52 15.61 -46.83
C GLY A 321 0.97 15.15 -45.43
N ALA A 322 0.08 14.55 -44.65
CA ALA A 322 0.42 14.00 -43.33
C ALA A 322 1.23 12.71 -43.47
N ALA A 323 0.79 11.79 -44.34
CA ALA A 323 1.51 10.55 -44.64
C ALA A 323 2.97 10.81 -45.03
N ARG A 324 3.19 11.74 -45.97
CA ARG A 324 4.54 12.17 -46.40
C ARG A 324 5.40 12.63 -45.23
N ARG A 325 4.87 13.48 -44.33
CA ARG A 325 5.63 13.98 -43.18
C ARG A 325 6.03 12.85 -42.24
N TRP A 326 5.12 11.92 -41.96
CA TRP A 326 5.41 10.79 -41.08
C TRP A 326 6.38 9.78 -41.69
N TRP A 327 6.29 9.48 -42.99
CA TRP A 327 7.30 8.66 -43.66
C TRP A 327 8.67 9.33 -43.68
N ALA A 328 8.75 10.66 -43.82
CA ALA A 328 10.02 11.36 -43.71
C ALA A 328 10.61 11.23 -42.30
N ARG A 329 9.78 11.39 -41.26
CA ARG A 329 10.20 11.15 -39.86
C ARG A 329 10.64 9.71 -39.64
N TYR A 330 9.91 8.73 -40.19
CA TYR A 330 10.32 7.32 -40.13
C TYR A 330 11.71 7.11 -40.72
N LEU A 331 12.01 7.70 -41.89
CA LEU A 331 13.32 7.61 -42.52
C LEU A 331 14.43 8.38 -41.78
N GLU A 332 14.11 9.28 -40.85
CA GLU A 332 15.11 9.84 -39.94
C GLU A 332 15.48 8.84 -38.85
N LEU A 333 14.50 8.07 -38.37
CA LEU A 333 14.65 7.06 -37.31
C LEU A 333 15.30 5.78 -37.82
N ASP A 334 14.82 5.24 -38.95
CA ASP A 334 15.28 3.97 -39.49
C ASP A 334 15.40 4.03 -41.03
N GLN A 335 16.64 4.15 -41.48
CA GLN A 335 16.99 4.29 -42.90
C GLN A 335 17.34 2.94 -43.55
N ASN A 336 17.60 1.92 -42.73
CA ASN A 336 18.19 0.65 -43.17
C ASN A 336 17.22 -0.53 -43.07
N SER A 337 16.01 -0.33 -42.54
CA SER A 337 14.97 -1.35 -42.52
C SER A 337 14.50 -1.79 -43.90
N GLU A 338 13.83 -2.94 -43.94
CA GLU A 338 13.10 -3.39 -45.13
C GLU A 338 12.00 -2.41 -45.56
N TRP A 339 11.44 -1.65 -44.61
CA TRP A 339 10.35 -0.71 -44.84
C TRP A 339 10.81 0.67 -45.35
N ALA A 340 12.10 1.01 -45.20
CA ALA A 340 12.64 2.30 -45.64
C ALA A 340 12.41 2.56 -47.13
N ARG A 341 12.58 1.53 -47.99
CA ARG A 341 12.30 1.67 -49.43
C ARG A 341 10.82 1.96 -49.71
N THR A 342 9.93 1.36 -48.93
CA THR A 342 8.48 1.56 -49.06
C THR A 342 8.10 2.97 -48.62
N ALA A 343 8.64 3.45 -47.49
CA ALA A 343 8.45 4.82 -47.02
C ALA A 343 8.94 5.85 -48.06
N ALA A 344 10.13 5.65 -48.64
CA ALA A 344 10.67 6.54 -49.66
C ALA A 344 9.80 6.60 -50.93
N ARG A 345 9.27 5.45 -51.37
CA ARG A 345 8.31 5.40 -52.49
C ARG A 345 6.99 6.10 -52.14
N GLY A 346 6.51 5.93 -50.91
CA GLY A 346 5.32 6.62 -50.38
C GLY A 346 5.48 8.15 -50.43
N ILE A 347 6.64 8.66 -50.01
CA ILE A 347 6.99 10.10 -50.10
C ILE A 347 6.98 10.56 -51.56
N ALA A 348 7.67 9.85 -52.46
CA ALA A 348 7.75 10.22 -53.87
C ALA A 348 6.36 10.26 -54.55
N TYR A 349 5.50 9.28 -54.22
CA TYR A 349 4.12 9.26 -54.69
C TYR A 349 3.31 10.44 -54.15
N ALA A 350 3.36 10.69 -52.84
CA ALA A 350 2.65 11.79 -52.21
C ALA A 350 3.08 13.14 -52.80
N ASP A 351 4.39 13.35 -53.01
CA ASP A 351 4.93 14.55 -53.66
C ASP A 351 4.42 14.74 -55.09
N ALA A 352 4.35 13.66 -55.88
CA ALA A 352 3.84 13.72 -57.24
C ALA A 352 2.35 14.10 -57.29
N GLN A 353 1.54 13.56 -56.38
CA GLN A 353 0.10 13.87 -56.32
C GLN A 353 -0.15 15.30 -55.80
N LEU A 354 0.56 15.72 -54.76
CA LEU A 354 0.42 17.07 -54.21
C LEU A 354 0.80 18.15 -55.23
N LYS A 355 1.84 17.92 -56.05
CA LYS A 355 2.20 18.81 -57.16
C LYS A 355 1.12 18.88 -58.23
N ARG A 356 0.46 17.75 -58.55
CA ARG A 356 -0.64 17.71 -59.52
C ARG A 356 -1.90 18.41 -59.04
N SER A 357 -2.15 18.45 -57.73
CA SER A 357 -3.29 19.17 -57.16
C SER A 357 -3.07 20.67 -56.97
N ALA A 358 -1.82 21.15 -57.09
CA ALA A 358 -1.44 22.54 -56.83
C ALA A 358 -1.22 23.38 -58.11
N GLY A 359 -1.13 22.74 -59.27
CA GLY A 359 -1.11 23.38 -60.59
C GLY A 359 -2.41 23.11 -61.32
#